data_AF-A0A0D2KLL4-F1
#
_entry.id   AF-A0A0D2KLL4-F1
#
_cell.length_a   1.000
_cell.length_b   1.000
_cell.length_c   1.000
_cell.angle_alpha   90.00
_cell.angle_beta   90.00
_cell.angle_gamma   90.00
#
_symmetry.space_group_name_H-M   'P 1'
#
loop_
_entity.id
_entity.type
_entity.pdbx_description
1 polymer ?
#
loop_
_entity_poly.entity_id
_entity_poly.type
_entity_poly.pdbx_seq_one_letter_code
_entity_poly.pdbx_strand_id
1 'polypeptide(L)'
;MGDFSQPLKDTIARILKAAQAAGKWSGIYCPDGEFAKRYSDMGFRMVCVTNDMTAIPVYLAESLAKATRSAPGAVKGAADRAGK
;
A
#
# COMPACT_ATOMS: atom_id res chain seq x y z
N MET A 1 -7.37 -10.13 4.21
CA MET A 1 -7.57 -9.19 3.09
C MET A 1 -7.89 -10.04 1.86
N GLY A 2 -8.91 -9.71 1.07
CA GLY A 2 -9.16 -10.41 -0.20
C GLY A 2 -8.11 -10.06 -1.24
N ASP A 3 -7.94 -10.88 -2.27
CA ASP A 3 -7.05 -10.58 -3.40
C ASP A 3 -7.70 -9.56 -4.37
N PHE A 4 -6.87 -8.94 -5.21
CA PHE A 4 -7.36 -8.04 -6.25
C PHE A 4 -8.03 -8.77 -7.41
N SER A 5 -8.92 -8.09 -8.13
CA SER A 5 -9.61 -8.64 -9.29
C SER A 5 -8.63 -9.08 -10.38
N GLN A 6 -9.00 -10.11 -11.15
CA GLN A 6 -8.16 -10.59 -12.26
C GLN A 6 -7.85 -9.51 -13.31
N PRO A 7 -8.83 -8.68 -13.76
CA PRO A 7 -8.56 -7.61 -14.72
C PRO A 7 -7.51 -6.60 -14.22
N LEU A 8 -7.47 -6.32 -12.91
CA LEU A 8 -6.44 -5.44 -12.34
C LEU A 8 -5.06 -6.09 -12.41
N LYS A 9 -4.95 -7.37 -12.03
CA LYS A 9 -3.69 -8.13 -12.09
C LYS A 9 -3.14 -8.20 -13.52
N ASP A 10 -4.00 -8.47 -14.49
CA ASP A 10 -3.64 -8.53 -15.92
C ASP A 10 -3.16 -7.16 -16.44
N THR A 11 -3.83 -6.08 -16.02
CA THR A 11 -3.44 -4.72 -16.37
C THR A 11 -2.07 -4.35 -15.80
N ILE A 12 -1.80 -4.70 -14.55
CA ILE A 12 -0.49 -4.50 -13.90
C ILE A 12 0.61 -5.22 -14.67
N ALA A 13 0.39 -6.50 -15.02
CA ALA A 13 1.36 -7.28 -15.79
C ALA A 13 1.62 -6.69 -17.19
N ARG A 14 0.56 -6.20 -17.87
CA ARG A 14 0.68 -5.53 -19.18
C ARG A 14 1.51 -4.26 -19.11
N ILE A 15 1.30 -3.42 -18.09
CA ILE A 15 2.05 -2.17 -17.88
C ILE A 15 3.52 -2.47 -17.59
N LEU A 16 3.79 -3.46 -16.72
CA LEU A 16 5.16 -3.89 -16.42
C LEU A 16 5.91 -4.33 -17.68
N LYS A 17 5.29 -5.20 -18.49
CA LYS A 17 5.87 -5.67 -19.76
C LYS A 17 6.18 -4.52 -20.72
N ALA A 18 5.27 -3.55 -20.82
CA ALA A 18 5.47 -2.38 -21.67
C ALA A 18 6.62 -1.48 -21.17
N ALA A 19 6.74 -1.27 -19.87
CA ALA A 19 7.85 -0.52 -19.28
C ALA A 19 9.20 -1.19 -19.53
N GLN A 20 9.25 -2.52 -19.33
CA GLN A 20 10.45 -3.33 -19.59
C GLN A 20 10.84 -3.31 -21.08
N ALA A 21 9.88 -3.47 -21.98
CA ALA A 21 10.12 -3.39 -23.43
C ALA A 21 10.66 -2.01 -23.86
N ALA A 22 10.28 -0.95 -23.15
CA ALA A 22 10.78 0.40 -23.37
C ALA A 22 12.11 0.70 -22.65
N GLY A 23 12.70 -0.28 -21.93
CA GLY A 23 13.93 -0.09 -21.15
C GLY A 23 13.76 0.82 -19.92
N LYS A 24 12.53 1.02 -19.44
CA LYS A 24 12.21 1.91 -18.32
C LYS A 24 12.03 1.13 -17.01
N TRP A 25 12.42 1.76 -15.91
CA TRP A 25 12.08 1.23 -14.59
C TRP A 25 10.63 1.52 -14.26
N SER A 26 9.97 0.55 -13.65
CA SER A 26 8.62 0.67 -13.12
C SER A 26 8.64 0.54 -11.59
N GLY A 27 7.74 1.27 -10.95
CA GLY A 27 7.47 1.15 -9.53
C GLY A 27 6.00 0.89 -9.24
N ILE A 28 5.72 0.36 -8.06
CA ILE A 28 4.36 0.01 -7.63
C ILE A 28 4.16 0.24 -6.13
N TYR A 29 2.98 0.72 -5.77
CA TYR A 29 2.52 0.81 -4.39
C TYR A 29 1.81 -0.49 -3.97
N CYS A 30 2.11 -0.98 -2.77
CA CYS A 30 1.64 -2.25 -2.22
C CYS A 30 0.96 -2.00 -0.87
N PRO A 31 -0.20 -2.64 -0.61
CA PRO A 31 -0.90 -2.48 0.66
C PRO A 31 -0.19 -3.19 1.83
N ASP A 32 0.58 -4.24 1.56
CA ASP A 32 1.32 -5.01 2.56
C ASP A 32 2.53 -5.73 1.93
N GLY A 33 3.25 -6.48 2.78
CA GLY A 33 4.46 -7.21 2.41
C GLY A 33 4.24 -8.39 1.45
N GLU A 34 3.06 -9.01 1.44
CA GLU A 34 2.77 -10.13 0.52
C GLU A 34 2.67 -9.61 -0.92
N PHE A 35 1.94 -8.52 -1.12
CA PHE A 35 1.89 -7.84 -2.41
C PHE A 35 3.25 -7.28 -2.81
N ALA A 36 4.00 -6.71 -1.85
CA ALA A 36 5.36 -6.21 -2.10
C ALA A 36 6.28 -7.30 -2.67
N LYS A 37 6.29 -8.47 -2.04
CA LYS A 37 7.04 -9.64 -2.52
C LYS A 37 6.56 -10.05 -3.91
N ARG A 38 5.26 -10.23 -4.10
CA ARG A 38 4.67 -10.64 -5.37
C ARG A 38 5.12 -9.74 -6.52
N TYR A 39 5.04 -8.42 -6.35
CA TYR A 39 5.40 -7.49 -7.41
C TYR A 39 6.92 -7.30 -7.57
N SER A 40 7.70 -7.44 -6.50
CA SER A 40 9.16 -7.52 -6.60
C SER A 40 9.59 -8.74 -7.43
N ASP A 41 8.99 -9.91 -7.19
CA ASP A 41 9.27 -11.15 -7.92
C ASP A 41 8.88 -11.04 -9.41
N MET A 42 7.86 -10.25 -9.73
CA MET A 42 7.49 -9.94 -11.12
C MET A 42 8.53 -9.05 -11.84
N GLY A 43 9.36 -8.32 -11.10
CA GLY A 43 10.42 -7.46 -11.64
C GLY A 43 10.14 -5.96 -11.58
N PHE A 44 9.21 -5.51 -10.72
CA PHE A 44 9.15 -4.09 -10.36
C PHE A 44 10.41 -3.69 -9.58
N ARG A 45 11.05 -2.57 -9.96
CA ARG A 45 12.34 -2.16 -9.40
C ARG A 45 12.23 -1.18 -8.24
N MET A 46 11.04 -0.63 -8.03
CA MET A 46 10.71 0.21 -6.89
C MET A 46 9.39 -0.28 -6.29
N VAL A 47 9.41 -0.67 -5.02
CA VAL A 47 8.23 -1.18 -4.31
C VAL A 47 7.99 -0.31 -3.09
N CYS A 48 6.84 0.37 -3.06
CA CYS A 48 6.44 1.24 -1.97
C CYS A 48 5.38 0.53 -1.13
N VAL A 49 5.62 0.32 0.17
CA VAL A 49 4.72 -0.45 1.07
C VAL A 49 3.99 0.42 2.09
N THR A 50 4.20 1.73 2.05
CA THR A 50 3.66 2.67 3.02
C THR A 50 3.47 4.04 2.40
N ASN A 51 2.63 4.88 2.98
CA ASN A 51 2.49 6.28 2.60
C ASN A 51 2.35 7.12 3.87
N ASP A 52 2.77 8.39 3.80
CA ASP A 52 2.76 9.32 4.92
C ASP A 52 1.34 9.62 5.45
N MET A 53 0.38 9.75 4.53
CA MET A 53 -1.03 10.01 4.82
C MET A 53 -1.67 8.93 5.71
N THR A 54 -1.20 7.68 5.65
CA THR A 54 -1.64 6.60 6.54
C THR A 54 -0.67 6.36 7.68
N ALA A 55 0.64 6.35 7.43
CA ALA A 55 1.64 5.98 8.41
C ALA A 55 1.70 6.97 9.58
N ILE A 56 1.69 8.28 9.30
CA ILE A 56 1.81 9.30 10.34
C ILE A 56 0.59 9.27 11.28
N PRO A 57 -0.67 9.32 10.81
CA PRO A 57 -1.81 9.27 11.72
C PRO A 57 -1.89 7.97 12.51
N VAL A 58 -1.61 6.81 11.90
CA VAL A 58 -1.62 5.52 12.57
C VAL A 58 -0.57 5.47 13.68
N TYR A 59 0.67 5.83 13.36
CA TYR A 59 1.77 5.80 14.33
C TYR A 59 1.54 6.74 15.52
N LEU A 60 1.05 7.96 15.26
CA LEU A 60 0.76 8.93 16.32
C LEU A 60 -0.39 8.46 17.21
N ALA A 61 -1.45 7.90 16.62
CA ALA A 61 -2.57 7.39 17.39
C ALA A 61 -2.18 6.18 18.26
N GLU A 62 -1.39 5.25 17.72
CA GLU A 62 -0.86 4.13 18.48
C GLU A 62 0.06 4.59 19.63
N SER A 63 0.91 5.58 19.37
CA SER A 63 1.81 6.15 20.36
C SER A 63 1.04 6.85 21.49
N LEU A 64 -0.01 7.59 21.15
CA LEU A 64 -0.88 8.25 22.14
C LEU A 64 -1.60 7.23 23.01
N ALA A 65 -2.22 6.21 22.41
CA ALA A 65 -2.92 5.15 23.14
C ALA A 65 -2.00 4.44 24.17
N LYS A 66 -0.76 4.16 23.77
CA LYS A 66 0.27 3.61 24.67
C LYS A 66 0.59 4.55 25.82
N ALA A 67 0.73 5.86 25.55
CA ALA A 67 1.06 6.85 26.57
C ALA A 67 -0.07 7.09 27.58
N THR A 68 -1.33 7.07 27.14
CA THR A 68 -2.49 7.40 27.98
C THR A 68 -3.13 6.20 28.69
N ARG A 69 -2.62 4.98 28.49
CA ARG A 69 -3.28 3.71 28.85
C ARG A 69 -4.70 3.60 28.28
N SER A 70 -5.00 4.30 27.20
CA SER A 70 -6.26 4.16 26.48
C SER A 70 -6.21 2.86 25.68
N ALA A 71 -7.29 2.07 25.72
CA ALA A 71 -7.33 0.79 25.01
C ALA A 71 -7.07 0.99 23.49
N PRO A 72 -6.31 0.08 22.83
CA PRO A 72 -6.08 0.15 21.39
C PRO A 72 -7.43 0.02 20.65
N GLY A 73 -7.80 1.05 19.88
CA GLY A 73 -9.06 1.09 19.12
C GLY A 73 -9.83 2.42 19.16
N ALA A 74 -9.37 3.43 19.91
CA ALA A 74 -10.11 4.69 20.09
C ALA A 74 -10.01 5.71 18.93
N VAL A 75 -9.25 5.44 17.86
CA VAL A 75 -9.15 6.36 16.71
C VAL A 75 -9.88 5.82 15.47
N LYS A 76 -11.21 5.92 15.47
CA LYS A 76 -11.97 5.88 14.22
C LYS A 76 -12.03 7.29 13.64
N GLY A 77 -11.37 7.52 12.50
CA GLY A 77 -11.69 8.64 11.61
C GLY A 77 -10.50 9.47 11.12
N ALA A 78 -9.99 9.10 9.95
CA ALA A 78 -9.41 10.07 8.99
C ALA A 78 -9.62 9.62 7.53
N ALA A 79 -9.84 8.33 7.27
CA ALA A 79 -10.07 7.80 5.92
C ALA A 79 -11.52 7.89 5.41
N ASP A 80 -12.51 8.22 6.26
CA ASP A 80 -13.94 8.23 5.91
C ASP A 80 -14.46 9.57 5.32
N ARG A 81 -13.57 10.49 4.92
CA ARG A 81 -13.94 11.78 4.30
C ARG A 81 -13.21 12.08 2.99
N ALA A 82 -13.06 11.07 2.13
CA ALA A 82 -12.64 11.26 0.74
C ALA A 82 -13.63 10.63 -0.26
N GLY A 83 -14.91 10.57 0.12
CA GLY A 83 -15.99 10.00 -0.69
C GLY A 83 -17.31 10.73 -0.45
N LYS A 84 -17.38 11.99 -0.87
CA LYS A 84 -18.64 12.65 -1.23
C LYS A 84 -18.38 13.85 -2.13
#